data_AF-A0A381YBT4-F1
#
_entry.id   AF-A0A381YBT4-F1
#
_cell.length_a   1.000
_cell.length_b   1.000
_cell.length_c   1.000
_cell.angle_alpha   90.00
_cell.angle_beta   90.00
_cell.angle_gamma   90.00
#
_symmetry.space_group_name_H-M   'P 1'
#
loop_
_entity.id
_entity.type
_entity.pdbx_description
1 polymer ?
#
loop_
_entity_poly.entity_id
_entity_poly.type
_entity_poly.pdbx_seq_one_letter_code
_entity_poly.pdbx_strand_id
1 'polypeptide(L)'
;MTAFNKTWARQETKSMTDKIRDAVKPQGALKPRIQVAVNKLQVQTSKMDSMLTKLRERDQQLFARIVTAMQNHDTSASRVLSAELAEVRKVSRTLGNARTSLEQVQMRLTTIHDLGDAMVSIGPAMSTMKGLK
;
A
#
# COMPACT_ATOMS: atom_id res chain seq x y z
N MET A 1 -29.47 -1.59 -1.51
CA MET A 1 -28.52 -0.47 -1.31
C MET A 1 -28.43 0.03 0.14
N THR A 2 -29.43 -0.23 1.01
CA THR A 2 -29.41 0.18 2.43
C THR A 2 -28.32 -0.50 3.29
N ALA A 3 -27.84 -1.68 2.89
CA ALA A 3 -26.82 -2.43 3.62
C ALA A 3 -25.42 -1.77 3.60
N PHE A 4 -25.07 -1.03 2.54
CA PHE A 4 -23.74 -0.40 2.41
C PHE A 4 -23.58 0.74 3.43
N ASN A 5 -24.57 1.64 3.52
CA ASN A 5 -24.57 2.73 4.50
C ASN A 5 -24.42 2.21 5.94
N LYS A 6 -25.15 1.13 6.29
CA LYS A 6 -25.06 0.48 7.61
C LYS A 6 -23.68 -0.10 7.91
N THR A 7 -22.90 -0.49 6.90
CA THR A 7 -21.56 -1.11 7.06
C THR A 7 -20.42 -0.08 6.96
N TRP A 8 -20.65 1.05 6.29
CA TRP A 8 -19.67 2.11 6.04
C TRP A 8 -19.31 2.90 7.31
N ALA A 9 -20.32 3.34 8.06
CA ALA A 9 -20.18 4.28 9.17
C ALA A 9 -20.82 3.82 10.50
N ARG A 10 -21.06 2.50 10.69
CA ARG A 10 -21.78 1.93 11.85
C ARG A 10 -21.33 2.53 13.19
N GLN A 11 -22.07 3.52 13.71
CA GLN A 11 -22.10 3.93 15.10
C GLN A 11 -23.29 3.22 15.75
N GLU A 12 -23.07 2.03 16.32
CA GLU A 12 -24.12 1.38 17.10
C GLU A 12 -23.97 1.69 18.59
N THR A 13 -24.99 2.36 19.13
CA THR A 13 -25.34 2.35 20.55
C THR A 13 -25.47 0.89 21.00
N LYS A 14 -24.54 0.46 21.86
CA LYS A 14 -24.38 -0.95 22.27
C LYS A 14 -25.56 -1.42 23.11
N SER A 15 -26.35 -2.37 22.60
CA SER A 15 -27.12 -3.31 23.44
C SER A 15 -26.21 -4.49 23.83
N MET A 16 -26.24 -4.89 25.11
CA MET A 16 -25.31 -5.87 25.68
C MET A 16 -25.47 -7.29 25.11
N THR A 17 -26.58 -7.59 24.43
CA THR A 17 -26.88 -8.92 23.87
C THR A 17 -26.19 -9.21 22.54
N ASP A 18 -25.78 -8.19 21.78
CA ASP A 18 -25.14 -8.38 20.46
C ASP A 18 -23.65 -8.72 20.53
N LYS A 19 -23.00 -8.44 21.67
CA LYS A 19 -21.55 -8.64 21.86
C LYS A 19 -21.11 -10.12 21.81
N ILE A 20 -22.00 -11.06 22.09
CA ILE A 20 -21.66 -12.49 22.17
C ILE A 20 -21.76 -13.17 20.79
N ARG A 21 -22.60 -12.67 19.88
CA ARG A 21 -22.72 -13.19 18.50
C ARG A 21 -21.63 -12.63 17.56
N ASP A 22 -21.04 -11.49 17.90
CA ASP A 22 -19.98 -10.82 17.12
C ASP A 22 -18.57 -11.41 17.30
N ALA A 23 -18.36 -12.33 18.26
CA ALA A 23 -17.05 -12.94 18.50
C ALA A 23 -16.54 -13.81 17.32
N VAL A 24 -17.43 -14.19 16.39
CA VAL A 24 -17.07 -14.96 15.18
C VAL A 24 -16.91 -14.06 13.94
N LYS A 25 -17.27 -12.77 14.00
CA LYS A 25 -17.06 -11.84 12.87
C LYS A 25 -17.13 -10.33 13.24
N PRO A 26 -16.15 -9.74 13.94
CA PRO A 26 -16.11 -8.29 14.10
C PRO A 26 -15.29 -7.68 12.95
N GLN A 27 -15.82 -7.70 11.73
CA GLN A 27 -15.31 -6.83 10.68
C GLN A 27 -15.88 -5.43 10.98
N GLY A 28 -15.18 -4.65 11.81
CA GLY A 28 -15.57 -3.28 12.18
C GLY A 28 -15.81 -2.36 10.96
N ALA A 29 -16.36 -1.16 11.19
CA ALA A 29 -16.78 -0.22 10.14
C ALA A 29 -15.73 -0.06 9.03
N LEU A 30 -16.19 0.02 7.78
CA LEU A 30 -15.30 -0.06 6.61
C LEU A 30 -14.39 1.17 6.48
N LYS A 31 -14.90 2.36 6.75
CA LYS A 31 -14.16 3.63 6.69
C LYS A 31 -12.87 3.64 7.53
N PRO A 32 -12.88 3.39 8.85
CA PRO A 32 -11.66 3.41 9.66
C PRO A 32 -10.66 2.32 9.24
N ARG A 33 -11.12 1.18 8.71
CA ARG A 33 -10.23 0.13 8.21
C ARG A 33 -9.51 0.52 6.92
N ILE A 34 -10.22 1.18 6.00
CA ILE A 34 -9.61 1.75 4.79
C ILE A 34 -8.58 2.81 5.18
N GLN A 35 -8.91 3.71 6.10
CA GLN A 35 -7.95 4.73 6.55
C GLN A 35 -6.68 4.12 7.17
N VAL A 36 -6.84 3.12 8.04
CA VAL A 36 -5.70 2.40 8.63
C VAL A 36 -4.87 1.70 7.55
N ALA A 37 -5.50 1.11 6.54
CA ALA A 37 -4.80 0.49 5.42
C ALA A 37 -4.02 1.51 4.59
N VAL A 38 -4.62 2.67 4.26
CA VAL A 38 -3.95 3.77 3.55
C VAL A 38 -2.72 4.26 4.32
N ASN A 39 -2.85 4.51 5.62
CA ASN A 39 -1.73 4.95 6.46
C ASN A 39 -0.60 3.91 6.50
N LYS A 40 -0.95 2.63 6.63
CA LYS A 40 0.04 1.53 6.62
C LYS A 40 0.76 1.42 5.26
N LEU A 41 0.03 1.55 4.16
CA LEU A 41 0.61 1.54 2.81
C LEU A 41 1.58 2.69 2.63
N GLN A 42 1.23 3.90 3.05
CA GLN A 42 2.10 5.07 2.97
C GLN A 42 3.43 4.87 3.73
N VAL A 43 3.38 4.28 4.93
CA VAL A 43 4.59 3.94 5.70
C VAL A 43 5.45 2.92 4.95
N GLN A 44 4.85 1.89 4.37
CA GLN A 44 5.61 0.88 3.60
C GLN A 44 6.20 1.46 2.32
N THR A 45 5.48 2.33 1.60
CA THR A 45 5.99 3.04 0.43
C THR A 45 7.23 3.86 0.77
N SER A 46 7.19 4.67 1.84
CA SER A 46 8.33 5.46 2.30
C SER A 46 9.54 4.59 2.70
N LYS A 47 9.29 3.43 3.33
CA LYS A 47 10.34 2.46 3.66
C LYS A 47 10.98 1.87 2.40
N MET A 48 10.19 1.55 1.39
CA MET A 48 10.70 1.06 0.09
C MET A 48 11.50 2.14 -0.63
N ASP A 49 11.07 3.40 -0.58
CA ASP A 49 11.82 4.53 -1.15
C ASP A 49 13.21 4.62 -0.50
N SER A 50 13.28 4.52 0.83
CA SER A 50 14.54 4.50 1.57
C SER A 50 15.44 3.32 1.18
N MET A 51 14.85 2.13 0.96
CA MET A 51 15.60 0.94 0.52
C MET A 51 16.11 1.08 -0.92
N LEU A 52 15.32 1.67 -1.83
CA LEU A 52 15.71 1.91 -3.21
C LEU A 52 16.89 2.89 -3.29
N THR A 53 16.90 3.94 -2.46
CA THR A 53 18.05 4.85 -2.34
C THR A 53 19.31 4.10 -1.92
N LYS A 54 19.23 3.26 -0.88
CA LYS A 54 20.38 2.43 -0.43
C LYS A 54 20.87 1.45 -1.49
N LEU A 55 19.97 0.84 -2.25
CA LEU A 55 20.33 -0.05 -3.36
C LEU A 55 21.04 0.73 -4.48
N ARG A 56 20.63 1.97 -4.75
CA ARG A 56 21.30 2.85 -5.72
C ARG A 56 22.71 3.26 -5.27
N GLU A 57 22.88 3.60 -4.00
CA GLU A 57 24.20 3.87 -3.43
C GLU A 57 25.11 2.65 -3.52
N ARG A 58 24.59 1.46 -3.19
CA ARG A 58 25.34 0.20 -3.29
C ARG A 58 25.71 -0.16 -4.73
N ASP A 59 24.82 0.10 -5.71
CA ASP A 59 25.11 -0.04 -7.14
C ASP A 59 26.33 0.82 -7.54
N GLN A 60 26.33 2.11 -7.17
CA GLN A 60 27.42 3.03 -7.47
C GLN A 60 28.75 2.59 -6.83
N GLN A 61 28.72 2.14 -5.58
CA GLN A 61 29.90 1.64 -4.88
C GLN A 61 30.47 0.38 -5.54
N LEU A 62 29.61 -0.58 -5.90
CA LEU A 62 30.03 -1.79 -6.62
C LEU A 62 30.61 -1.43 -7.98
N PHE A 63 29.97 -0.51 -8.71
CA PHE A 63 30.46 -0.05 -10.00
C PHE A 63 31.85 0.59 -9.90
N ALA A 64 32.08 1.48 -8.93
CA ALA A 64 33.39 2.07 -8.69
C ALA A 64 34.46 1.00 -8.40
N ARG A 65 34.12 -0.01 -7.58
CA ARG A 65 35.03 -1.13 -7.27
C ARG A 65 35.33 -2.01 -8.49
N ILE A 66 34.35 -2.22 -9.38
CA ILE A 66 34.56 -2.93 -10.66
C ILE A 66 35.57 -2.16 -11.52
N VAL A 67 35.43 -0.84 -11.65
CA VAL A 67 36.37 0.00 -12.41
C VAL A 67 37.78 -0.12 -11.85
N THR A 68 37.96 -0.05 -10.53
CA THR A 68 39.28 -0.24 -9.88
C THR A 68 39.84 -1.64 -10.12
N ALA A 69 39.03 -2.69 -9.97
CA ALA A 69 39.48 -4.07 -10.25
C ALA A 69 39.90 -4.25 -11.71
N MET A 70 39.17 -3.64 -12.65
CA MET A 70 39.53 -3.65 -14.07
C MET A 70 40.85 -2.91 -14.34
N GLN A 71 41.06 -1.74 -13.74
CA GLN A 71 42.31 -0.98 -13.87
C GLN A 71 43.52 -1.76 -13.35
N ASN A 72 43.33 -2.53 -12.28
CA ASN A 72 44.37 -3.39 -11.70
C ASN A 72 44.51 -4.74 -12.42
N HIS A 73 43.80 -4.95 -13.53
CA HIS A 73 43.73 -6.22 -14.26
C HIS A 73 43.28 -7.43 -13.41
N ASP A 74 42.58 -7.20 -12.30
CA ASP A 74 41.99 -8.25 -11.46
C ASP A 74 40.67 -8.71 -12.07
N THR A 75 40.78 -9.65 -13.01
CA THR A 75 39.64 -10.23 -13.74
C THR A 75 38.73 -11.07 -12.84
N SER A 76 39.26 -11.67 -11.78
CA SER A 76 38.49 -12.48 -10.83
C SER A 76 37.57 -11.60 -10.00
N ALA A 77 38.12 -10.56 -9.37
CA ALA A 77 37.34 -9.61 -8.58
C ALA A 77 36.31 -8.87 -9.45
N SER A 78 36.71 -8.42 -10.66
CA SER A 78 35.80 -7.75 -11.59
C SER A 78 34.59 -8.64 -11.96
N ARG A 79 34.80 -9.93 -12.22
CA ARG A 79 33.72 -10.88 -12.52
C ARG A 79 32.75 -11.05 -11.35
N VAL A 80 33.26 -11.27 -10.14
CA VAL A 80 32.41 -11.47 -8.94
C VAL A 80 31.62 -10.20 -8.61
N LEU A 81 32.28 -9.03 -8.62
CA LEU A 81 31.61 -7.76 -8.34
C LEU A 81 30.55 -7.41 -9.39
N SER A 82 30.79 -7.77 -10.66
CA SER A 82 29.80 -7.57 -11.73
C SER A 82 28.55 -8.44 -11.54
N ALA A 83 28.72 -9.67 -11.07
CA ALA A 83 27.59 -10.55 -10.75
C ALA A 83 26.75 -10.00 -9.58
N GLU A 84 27.39 -9.53 -8.52
CA GLU A 84 26.71 -8.88 -7.39
C GLU A 84 25.96 -7.62 -7.83
N LEU A 85 26.57 -6.78 -8.70
CA LEU A 85 25.92 -5.59 -9.24
C LEU A 85 24.65 -5.94 -10.03
N ALA A 86 24.68 -7.01 -10.82
CA ALA A 86 23.50 -7.49 -11.56
C ALA A 86 22.37 -7.93 -10.60
N GLU A 87 22.69 -8.62 -9.51
CA GLU A 87 21.70 -9.01 -8.49
C GLU A 87 21.14 -7.78 -7.73
N VAL A 88 21.97 -6.81 -7.36
CA VAL A 88 21.51 -5.54 -6.76
C VAL A 88 20.51 -4.84 -7.68
N ARG A 89 20.78 -4.77 -8.99
CA ARG A 89 19.86 -4.17 -9.98
C ARG A 89 18.57 -4.96 -10.14
N LYS A 90 18.64 -6.30 -10.06
CA LYS A 90 17.45 -7.16 -10.10
C LYS A 90 16.56 -6.90 -8.90
N VAL A 91 17.12 -6.89 -7.69
CA VAL A 91 16.39 -6.57 -6.45
C VAL A 91 15.79 -5.17 -6.51
N SER A 92 16.56 -4.18 -6.99
CA SER A 92 16.08 -2.80 -7.16
C SER A 92 14.84 -2.72 -8.07
N ARG A 93 14.84 -3.43 -9.22
CA ARG A 93 13.67 -3.50 -10.12
C ARG A 93 12.47 -4.14 -9.45
N THR A 94 12.66 -5.28 -8.77
CA THR A 94 11.57 -5.97 -8.07
C THR A 94 10.97 -5.09 -6.97
N LEU A 95 11.81 -4.42 -6.19
CA LEU A 95 11.36 -3.53 -5.12
C LEU A 95 10.65 -2.29 -5.69
N GLY A 96 11.15 -1.73 -6.78
CA GLY A 96 10.50 -0.62 -7.50
C GLY A 96 9.10 -0.99 -7.99
N ASN A 97 8.95 -2.18 -8.58
CA ASN A 97 7.64 -2.67 -9.02
C ASN A 97 6.67 -2.88 -7.84
N ALA A 98 7.17 -3.43 -6.73
CA ALA A 98 6.37 -3.60 -5.51
C ALA A 98 5.91 -2.24 -4.95
N ARG A 99 6.80 -1.23 -4.95
CA ARG A 99 6.51 0.15 -4.55
C ARG A 99 5.40 0.78 -5.37
N THR A 100 5.51 0.71 -6.70
CA THR A 100 4.46 1.20 -7.62
C THR A 100 3.13 0.49 -7.40
N SER A 101 3.17 -0.82 -7.13
CA SER A 101 1.96 -1.61 -6.85
C SER A 101 1.27 -1.18 -5.54
N LEU A 102 2.03 -0.92 -4.48
CA LEU A 102 1.46 -0.42 -3.22
C LEU A 102 0.83 0.97 -3.38
N GLU A 103 1.46 1.86 -4.14
CA GLU A 103 0.88 3.17 -4.45
C GLU A 103 -0.42 3.04 -5.24
N GLN A 104 -0.48 2.15 -6.22
CA GLN A 104 -1.71 1.91 -6.98
C GLN A 104 -2.84 1.44 -6.06
N VAL A 105 -2.55 0.53 -5.12
CA VAL A 105 -3.53 0.07 -4.13
C VAL A 105 -3.95 1.22 -3.20
N GLN A 106 -3.00 2.03 -2.75
CA GLN A 106 -3.28 3.21 -1.91
C GLN A 106 -4.23 4.17 -2.63
N MET A 107 -3.98 4.51 -3.90
CA MET A 107 -4.85 5.38 -4.68
C MET A 107 -6.26 4.82 -4.81
N ARG A 108 -6.40 3.52 -5.10
CA ARG A 108 -7.73 2.86 -5.19
C ARG A 108 -8.47 2.90 -3.86
N LEU A 109 -7.78 2.68 -2.73
CA LEU A 109 -8.38 2.76 -1.40
C LEU A 109 -8.86 4.18 -1.07
N THR A 110 -8.10 5.21 -1.46
CA THR A 110 -8.54 6.61 -1.33
C THR A 110 -9.77 6.90 -2.19
N THR A 111 -9.82 6.43 -3.44
CA THR A 111 -11.02 6.57 -4.27
C THR A 111 -12.25 5.88 -3.66
N ILE A 112 -12.08 4.69 -3.08
CA ILE A 112 -13.16 3.98 -2.37
C ILE A 112 -13.60 4.76 -1.13
N HIS A 113 -12.65 5.35 -0.40
CA HIS A 113 -12.92 6.25 0.72
C HIS A 113 -13.82 7.42 0.30
N ASP A 114 -13.42 8.14 -0.74
CA ASP A 114 -14.12 9.35 -1.21
C ASP A 114 -15.52 9.01 -1.77
N LEU A 115 -15.64 7.89 -2.50
CA LEU A 115 -16.92 7.40 -2.99
C LEU A 115 -17.87 7.05 -1.84
N GLY A 116 -17.36 6.40 -0.79
CA GLY A 116 -18.18 6.04 0.36
C GLY A 116 -18.71 7.25 1.11
N ASP A 117 -17.88 8.30 1.25
CA ASP A 117 -18.32 9.58 1.83
C ASP A 117 -19.36 10.30 0.97
N ALA A 118 -19.20 10.31 -0.36
CA ALA A 118 -20.20 10.84 -1.28
C ALA A 118 -21.52 10.06 -1.24
N MET A 119 -21.49 8.74 -1.05
CA MET A 119 -22.72 7.94 -0.91
C MET A 119 -23.47 8.23 0.39
N VAL A 120 -22.78 8.57 1.47
CA VAL A 120 -23.44 8.99 2.73
C VAL A 120 -24.15 10.33 2.54
N SER A 121 -23.55 11.28 1.81
CA SER A 121 -24.14 12.60 1.61
C SER A 121 -25.32 12.59 0.62
N ILE A 122 -25.24 11.80 -0.46
CA ILE A 122 -26.29 11.75 -1.49
C ILE A 122 -27.39 10.73 -1.17
N GLY A 123 -27.10 9.74 -0.33
CA GLY A 123 -28.03 8.66 0.04
C GLY A 123 -29.43 9.13 0.48
N PRO A 124 -29.55 10.11 1.39
CA PRO A 124 -30.85 10.64 1.81
C PRO A 124 -31.65 11.29 0.67
N ALA A 125 -31.02 12.10 -0.18
CA ALA A 125 -31.67 12.76 -1.32
C ALA A 125 -32.17 11.75 -2.36
N MET A 126 -31.40 10.68 -2.61
CA MET A 126 -31.84 9.59 -3.48
C MET A 126 -33.03 8.82 -2.90
N SER A 127 -33.08 8.65 -1.58
CA SER A 127 -34.19 7.96 -0.91
C SER A 127 -35.49 8.75 -0.97
N THR A 128 -35.43 10.07 -0.78
CA THR A 128 -36.62 10.93 -0.87
C THR A 128 -37.17 10.97 -2.29
N MET A 129 -36.31 11.05 -3.31
CA MET A 129 -36.73 10.99 -4.72
C MET A 129 -37.44 9.67 -5.08
N LYS A 130 -37.03 8.55 -4.50
CA LYS A 130 -37.64 7.25 -4.77
C LYS A 130 -39.04 7.09 -4.17
N GLY A 131 -39.35 7.83 -3.11
CA GLY A 131 -40.68 7.86 -2.48
C GLY A 131 -41.70 8.76 -3.19
N LEU A 132 -41.28 9.48 -4.24
CA LEU A 132 -42.12 10.36 -5.06
C LEU A 132 -42.61 9.70 -6.37
N LYS A 133 -42.44 8.38 -6.51
CA LYS A 133 -42.98 7.57 -7.62
C LYS A 133 -44.18 6.75 -7.17
#